data_AF-A0A453DT53-F1
#
_entry.id   AF-A0A453DT53-F1
#
_cell.length_a   1.000
_cell.length_b   1.000
_cell.length_c   1.000
_cell.angle_alpha   90.00
_cell.angle_beta   90.00
_cell.angle_gamma   90.00
#
_symmetry.space_group_name_H-M   'P 1'
#
loop_
_entity.id
_entity.type
_entity.pdbx_description
1 polymer ?
#
loop_
_entity_poly.entity_id
_entity_poly.type
_entity_poly.pdbx_seq_one_letter_code
_entity_poly.pdbx_strand_id
1 'polypeptide(L)'
;GDCKDEEGVKGRCVAGAINNYTSQLLTYGSSSLSPSSKSSGQYNLTEALLFLSHFMGDIHQPLHCGFASDRGGNTIDVHWYRRKTVLHHVWDVSIIQTAEKDYYDEGAGEFVDALNKNITGAWSDKVQEWEECAKNQTACPDKYGSESITAACDSAYKGVTEDSTLSDEYFGSRLPVVNLRLAQGGVRLAATLNRIFGQSKA
;
A
#
# COMPACT_ATOMS: atom_id res chain seq x y z
N GLY A 1 15.57 12.31 6.14
CA GLY A 1 14.76 11.39 5.34
C GLY A 1 14.20 10.35 6.27
N ASP A 2 12.91 10.08 6.15
CA ASP A 2 12.14 9.28 7.12
C ASP A 2 12.28 7.78 6.88
N CYS A 3 12.80 7.37 5.72
CA CYS A 3 13.06 5.97 5.41
C CYS A 3 14.30 5.42 6.15
N LYS A 4 14.09 4.95 7.38
CA LYS A 4 15.06 4.30 8.26
C LYS A 4 14.34 3.45 9.31
N ASP A 5 15.01 2.46 9.88
CA ASP A 5 14.47 1.68 11.01
C ASP A 5 14.71 2.39 12.36
N GLU A 6 14.33 1.73 13.46
CA GLU A 6 14.51 2.23 14.84
C GLU A 6 15.98 2.43 15.23
N GLU A 7 16.91 1.70 14.59
CA GLU A 7 18.36 1.86 14.75
C GLU A 7 18.94 2.98 13.88
N GLY A 8 18.10 3.62 13.05
CA GLY A 8 18.49 4.71 12.15
C GLY A 8 19.16 4.24 10.86
N VAL A 9 19.11 2.93 10.55
CA VAL A 9 19.67 2.37 9.32
C VAL A 9 18.81 2.81 8.13
N LYS A 10 19.39 3.64 7.27
CA LYS A 10 18.72 4.20 6.09
C LYS A 10 18.23 3.11 5.14
N GLY A 11 17.07 3.32 4.52
CA GLY A 11 16.49 2.43 3.53
C GLY A 11 15.66 1.27 4.11
N ARG A 12 15.67 1.08 5.44
CA ARG A 12 14.85 0.07 6.11
C ARG A 12 13.48 0.65 6.48
N CYS A 13 12.67 0.84 5.45
CA CYS A 13 11.26 1.23 5.53
C CYS A 13 10.50 0.63 4.33
N VAL A 14 9.17 0.72 4.30
CA VAL A 14 8.35 0.18 3.19
C VAL A 14 8.75 0.74 1.81
N ALA A 15 9.05 2.04 1.70
CA ALA A 15 9.50 2.64 0.44
C ALA A 15 10.86 2.09 -0.02
N GLY A 16 11.80 1.93 0.91
CA GLY A 16 13.09 1.31 0.64
C GLY A 16 12.97 -0.18 0.27
N ALA A 17 12.03 -0.90 0.91
CA ALA A 17 11.73 -2.29 0.57
C ALA A 17 11.16 -2.42 -0.86
N ILE A 18 10.22 -1.56 -1.26
CA ILE A 18 9.70 -1.53 -2.64
C ILE A 18 10.84 -1.33 -3.64
N ASN A 19 11.73 -0.36 -3.41
CA ASN A 19 12.89 -0.11 -4.28
C ASN A 19 13.83 -1.33 -4.34
N ASN A 20 14.08 -1.97 -3.19
CA ASN A 20 14.94 -3.15 -3.10
C ASN A 20 14.37 -4.33 -3.89
N TYR A 21 13.13 -4.75 -3.60
CA TYR A 21 12.52 -5.91 -4.27
C TYR A 21 12.21 -5.67 -5.74
N THR A 22 11.91 -4.43 -6.13
CA THR A 22 11.85 -4.03 -7.54
C THR A 22 13.19 -4.26 -8.24
N SER A 23 14.30 -3.84 -7.60
CA SER A 23 15.65 -4.02 -8.17
C SER A 23 16.05 -5.49 -8.27
N GLN A 24 15.65 -6.33 -7.31
CA GLN A 24 15.89 -7.77 -7.37
C GLN A 24 15.14 -8.41 -8.55
N LEU A 25 13.87 -8.05 -8.75
CA LEU A 25 13.05 -8.63 -9.82
C LEU A 25 13.49 -8.21 -11.23
N LEU A 26 14.16 -7.06 -11.40
CA LEU A 26 14.78 -6.68 -12.68
C LEU A 26 15.89 -7.65 -13.12
N THR A 27 16.42 -8.48 -12.22
CA THR A 27 17.40 -9.52 -12.57
C THR A 27 16.76 -10.77 -13.20
N TYR A 28 15.42 -10.88 -13.17
CA TYR A 28 14.69 -12.00 -13.76
C TYR A 28 14.94 -12.10 -15.27
N GLY A 29 15.31 -13.30 -15.75
CA GLY A 29 15.55 -13.56 -17.18
C GLY A 29 16.86 -13.00 -17.75
N SER A 30 17.67 -12.27 -16.96
CA SER A 30 18.98 -11.79 -17.40
C SER A 30 19.98 -12.94 -17.48
N SER A 31 20.42 -13.28 -18.70
CA SER A 31 21.44 -14.29 -19.01
C SER A 31 22.86 -13.96 -18.50
N SER A 32 23.02 -12.90 -17.71
CA SER A 32 24.30 -12.41 -17.16
C SER A 32 24.76 -13.17 -15.91
N LEU A 33 24.38 -14.44 -15.79
CA LEU A 33 25.07 -15.37 -14.88
C LEU A 33 26.39 -15.77 -15.53
N SER A 34 27.34 -14.83 -15.59
CA SER A 34 28.75 -15.21 -15.72
C SER A 34 29.11 -16.03 -14.47
N PRO A 35 29.63 -17.27 -14.60
CA PRO A 35 29.98 -18.12 -13.46
C PRO A 35 31.07 -17.55 -12.54
N SER A 36 31.65 -16.40 -12.90
CA SER A 36 32.79 -15.78 -12.23
C SER A 36 32.43 -14.71 -11.20
N SER A 37 31.18 -14.24 -11.11
CA SER A 37 30.75 -13.31 -10.05
C SER A 37 30.13 -14.04 -8.86
N LYS A 38 30.94 -14.87 -8.20
CA LYS A 38 30.68 -15.34 -6.83
C LYS A 38 30.81 -14.15 -5.86
N SER A 39 29.74 -13.37 -5.69
CA SER A 39 29.64 -12.39 -4.60
C SER A 39 28.19 -11.96 -4.41
N SER A 40 27.60 -12.36 -3.27
CA SER A 40 26.20 -12.22 -2.82
C SER A 40 25.20 -13.18 -3.47
N GLY A 41 24.49 -13.95 -2.64
CA GLY A 41 23.63 -15.06 -3.06
C GLY A 41 22.56 -14.65 -4.07
N GLN A 42 22.19 -15.57 -4.97
CA GLN A 42 21.03 -15.41 -5.84
C GLN A 42 19.81 -15.01 -4.99
N TYR A 43 19.20 -13.88 -5.31
CA TYR A 43 17.96 -13.46 -4.67
C TYR A 43 16.88 -14.52 -4.92
N ASN A 44 16.09 -14.82 -3.89
CA ASN A 44 14.88 -15.60 -4.07
C ASN A 44 13.82 -14.71 -4.74
N LEU A 45 13.69 -14.81 -6.07
CA LEU A 45 12.77 -13.94 -6.82
C LEU A 45 11.29 -14.23 -6.52
N THR A 46 10.96 -15.41 -5.98
CA THR A 46 9.62 -15.69 -5.45
C THR A 46 9.34 -14.85 -4.21
N GLU A 47 10.29 -14.78 -3.26
CA GLU A 47 10.18 -13.89 -2.10
C GLU A 47 10.10 -12.44 -2.54
N ALA A 48 10.94 -12.02 -3.50
CA ALA A 48 10.92 -10.65 -3.99
C ALA A 48 9.56 -10.25 -4.60
N LEU A 49 8.90 -11.14 -5.34
CA LEU A 49 7.57 -10.90 -5.88
C LEU A 49 6.51 -10.78 -4.78
N LEU A 50 6.54 -11.68 -3.79
CA LEU A 50 5.61 -11.65 -2.66
C LEU A 50 5.79 -10.38 -1.81
N PHE A 51 7.03 -10.04 -1.48
CA PHE A 51 7.35 -8.83 -0.73
C PHE A 51 6.97 -7.57 -1.48
N LEU A 52 7.30 -7.46 -2.78
CA LEU A 52 6.90 -6.30 -3.58
C LEU A 52 5.36 -6.15 -3.59
N SER A 53 4.63 -7.25 -3.80
CA SER A 53 3.17 -7.24 -3.85
C SER A 53 2.57 -6.79 -2.52
N HIS A 54 3.08 -7.32 -1.40
CA HIS A 54 2.64 -6.96 -0.07
C HIS A 54 2.95 -5.50 0.28
N PHE A 55 4.20 -5.08 0.11
CA PHE A 55 4.63 -3.72 0.46
C PHE A 55 4.01 -2.65 -0.43
N MET A 56 3.66 -2.98 -1.68
CA MET A 56 2.87 -2.09 -2.52
C MET A 56 1.46 -1.90 -1.96
N GLY A 57 0.86 -2.90 -1.32
CA GLY A 57 -0.38 -2.73 -0.54
C GLY A 57 -0.17 -1.85 0.69
N ASP A 58 0.80 -2.20 1.53
CA ASP A 58 1.10 -1.51 2.78
C ASP A 58 1.38 -0.01 2.61
N ILE A 59 2.21 0.36 1.62
CA ILE A 59 2.52 1.77 1.40
C ILE A 59 1.28 2.60 1.03
N HIS A 60 0.20 1.96 0.57
CA HIS A 60 -1.07 2.62 0.28
C HIS A 60 -2.01 2.71 1.48
N GLN A 61 -1.77 1.94 2.56
CA GLN A 61 -2.49 2.08 3.82
C GLN A 61 -2.02 3.38 4.52
N PRO A 62 -2.90 4.39 4.69
CA PRO A 62 -2.49 5.69 5.21
C PRO A 62 -1.65 5.64 6.51
N LEU A 63 -2.05 4.82 7.48
CA LEU A 63 -1.41 4.72 8.78
C LEU A 63 -0.09 3.92 8.78
N HIS A 64 0.23 3.19 7.71
CA HIS A 64 1.58 2.61 7.52
C HIS A 64 2.64 3.67 7.19
N CYS A 65 2.20 4.87 6.81
CA CYS A 65 3.04 6.08 6.69
C CYS A 65 2.67 7.13 7.74
N GLY A 66 2.02 6.72 8.85
CA GLY A 66 1.58 7.60 9.93
C GLY A 66 2.70 8.03 10.87
N PHE A 67 2.34 8.61 12.02
CA PHE A 67 3.32 9.18 12.94
C PHE A 67 4.05 8.12 13.77
N ALA A 68 5.36 8.28 13.92
CA ALA A 68 6.16 7.40 14.76
C ALA A 68 5.77 7.49 16.25
N SER A 69 5.30 8.65 16.72
CA SER A 69 4.90 8.89 18.11
C SER A 69 3.73 8.02 18.58
N ASP A 70 2.84 7.65 17.66
CA ASP A 70 1.68 6.79 17.94
C ASP A 70 1.76 5.42 17.25
N ARG A 71 2.95 5.10 16.72
CA ARG A 71 3.22 3.87 15.96
C ARG A 71 2.20 3.67 14.83
N GLY A 72 1.88 4.73 14.09
CA GLY A 72 0.88 4.69 13.03
C GLY A 72 -0.53 4.44 13.56
N GLY A 73 -0.89 5.02 14.71
CA GLY A 73 -2.19 4.84 15.35
C GLY A 73 -2.37 3.51 16.09
N ASN A 74 -1.30 2.74 16.30
CA ASN A 74 -1.35 1.52 17.12
C ASN A 74 -1.45 1.82 18.63
N THR A 75 -1.10 3.03 19.05
CA THR A 75 -1.23 3.47 20.46
C THR A 75 -2.41 4.42 20.68
N ILE A 76 -3.38 4.43 19.76
CA ILE A 76 -4.62 5.20 19.90
C ILE A 76 -5.75 4.20 20.09
N ASP A 77 -6.16 3.95 21.33
CA ASP A 77 -7.30 3.07 21.61
C ASP A 77 -8.60 3.74 21.15
N VAL A 78 -9.46 2.96 20.50
CA VAL A 78 -10.78 3.41 20.05
C VAL A 78 -11.80 2.26 20.18
N HIS A 79 -13.06 2.58 19.94
CA HIS A 79 -14.11 1.59 19.73
C HIS A 79 -14.54 1.62 18.28
N TRP A 80 -14.46 0.48 17.58
CA TRP A 80 -15.16 0.30 16.31
C TRP A 80 -16.56 -0.23 16.61
N TYR A 81 -17.55 0.63 16.47
CA TYR A 81 -18.89 0.42 17.01
C TYR A 81 -18.83 0.00 18.49
N ARG A 82 -19.18 -1.26 18.79
CA ARG A 82 -19.21 -1.80 20.16
C ARG A 82 -17.93 -2.53 20.58
N ARG A 83 -16.94 -2.66 19.70
CA ARG A 83 -15.73 -3.46 19.95
C ARG A 83 -14.53 -2.55 20.17
N LYS A 84 -13.81 -2.75 21.28
CA LYS A 84 -12.52 -2.07 21.52
C LYS A 84 -11.49 -2.54 20.51
N THR A 85 -10.70 -1.62 19.97
CA THR A 85 -9.61 -1.85 19.01
C THR A 85 -8.65 -0.65 19.03
N VAL A 86 -7.70 -0.58 18.09
CA VAL A 86 -6.81 0.57 17.90
C VAL A 86 -7.04 1.19 16.53
N LEU A 87 -6.76 2.49 16.39
CA LEU A 87 -7.00 3.23 15.14
C LEU A 87 -6.33 2.55 13.92
N HIS A 88 -5.12 2.02 14.10
CA HIS A 88 -4.43 1.28 13.04
C HIS A 88 -5.26 0.11 12.48
N HIS A 89 -5.81 -0.72 13.38
CA HIS A 89 -6.61 -1.88 13.02
C HIS A 89 -7.97 -1.49 12.39
N VAL A 90 -8.49 -0.30 12.70
CA VAL A 90 -9.68 0.22 12.01
C VAL A 90 -9.43 0.38 10.52
N TRP A 91 -8.25 0.89 10.15
CA TRP A 91 -7.85 1.12 8.76
C TRP A 91 -7.33 -0.12 8.04
N ASP A 92 -6.60 -1.00 8.74
CA ASP A 92 -6.12 -2.27 8.14
C ASP A 92 -7.29 -3.23 7.83
N VAL A 93 -8.29 -3.28 8.71
CA VAL A 93 -9.26 -4.37 8.73
C VAL A 93 -10.71 -3.90 8.85
N SER A 94 -11.00 -3.06 9.84
CA SER A 94 -12.38 -2.92 10.32
C SER A 94 -13.31 -2.21 9.32
N ILE A 95 -12.80 -1.17 8.62
CA ILE A 95 -13.57 -0.50 7.56
C ILE A 95 -13.86 -1.48 6.41
N ILE A 96 -12.86 -2.24 5.96
CA ILE A 96 -13.00 -3.19 4.85
C ILE A 96 -14.00 -4.28 5.20
N GLN A 97 -13.85 -4.95 6.35
CA GLN A 97 -14.76 -6.02 6.77
C GLN A 97 -16.19 -5.54 6.98
N THR A 98 -16.36 -4.30 7.47
CA THR A 98 -17.69 -3.70 7.61
C THR A 98 -18.32 -3.49 6.24
N ALA A 99 -17.56 -2.98 5.25
CA ALA A 99 -18.06 -2.82 3.89
C ALA A 99 -18.37 -4.15 3.20
N GLU A 100 -17.49 -5.15 3.32
CA GLU A 100 -17.72 -6.51 2.78
C GLU A 100 -19.01 -7.12 3.32
N LYS A 101 -19.22 -7.00 4.63
CA LYS A 101 -20.42 -7.52 5.27
C LYS A 101 -21.68 -6.76 4.87
N ASP A 102 -21.63 -5.43 4.89
CA ASP A 102 -22.84 -4.61 4.76
C ASP A 102 -23.26 -4.43 3.29
N TYR A 103 -22.35 -4.57 2.33
CA TYR A 103 -22.60 -4.27 0.91
C TYR A 103 -22.25 -5.40 -0.09
N TYR A 104 -21.51 -6.43 0.30
CA TYR A 104 -20.90 -7.39 -0.65
C TYR A 104 -21.00 -8.87 -0.22
N ASP A 105 -22.06 -9.23 0.52
CA ASP A 105 -22.36 -10.60 0.96
C ASP A 105 -21.17 -11.33 1.61
N GLU A 106 -20.36 -10.60 2.39
CA GLU A 106 -19.14 -11.10 3.05
C GLU A 106 -18.05 -11.62 2.08
N GLY A 107 -18.14 -11.26 0.79
CA GLY A 107 -17.24 -11.72 -0.26
C GLY A 107 -16.31 -10.61 -0.80
N ALA A 108 -15.00 -10.81 -0.67
CA ALA A 108 -14.00 -9.92 -1.27
C ALA A 108 -14.13 -9.80 -2.81
N GLY A 109 -14.70 -10.80 -3.48
CA GLY A 109 -14.87 -10.81 -4.94
C GLY A 109 -15.76 -9.67 -5.45
N GLU A 110 -16.95 -9.50 -4.87
CA GLU A 110 -17.88 -8.44 -5.30
C GLU A 110 -17.32 -7.05 -4.98
N PHE A 111 -16.60 -6.93 -3.87
CA PHE A 111 -15.92 -5.67 -3.53
C PHE A 111 -14.82 -5.35 -4.54
N VAL A 112 -14.01 -6.33 -4.94
CA VAL A 112 -13.01 -6.17 -6.01
C VAL A 112 -13.67 -5.79 -7.34
N ASP A 113 -14.79 -6.40 -7.69
CA ASP A 113 -15.54 -6.05 -8.92
C ASP A 113 -16.06 -4.61 -8.88
N ALA A 114 -16.54 -4.14 -7.72
CA ALA A 114 -16.95 -2.75 -7.53
C ALA A 114 -15.77 -1.78 -7.69
N LEU A 115 -14.59 -2.11 -7.16
CA LEU A 115 -13.37 -1.33 -7.36
C LEU A 115 -12.95 -1.30 -8.84
N ASN A 116 -12.96 -2.46 -9.52
CA ASN A 116 -12.63 -2.56 -10.94
C ASN A 116 -13.59 -1.76 -11.83
N LYS A 117 -14.88 -1.75 -11.49
CA LYS A 117 -15.88 -0.91 -12.16
C LYS A 117 -15.59 0.59 -11.99
N ASN A 118 -15.13 1.01 -10.81
CA ASN A 118 -14.74 2.40 -10.60
C ASN A 118 -13.44 2.75 -11.34
N ILE A 119 -12.44 1.87 -11.34
CA ILE A 119 -11.18 2.03 -12.09
C ILE A 119 -11.46 2.24 -13.59
N THR A 120 -12.37 1.44 -14.17
CA THR A 120 -12.74 1.53 -15.59
C THR A 120 -13.81 2.60 -15.89
N GLY A 121 -14.43 3.17 -14.85
CA GLY A 121 -15.50 4.16 -14.95
C GLY A 121 -15.12 5.47 -14.28
N ALA A 122 -15.58 5.68 -13.05
CA ALA A 122 -15.48 6.96 -12.33
C ALA A 122 -14.04 7.46 -12.09
N TRP A 123 -13.03 6.60 -12.18
CA TRP A 123 -11.63 6.94 -12.01
C TRP A 123 -10.79 6.76 -13.28
N SER A 124 -11.41 6.48 -14.43
CA SER A 124 -10.67 6.16 -15.66
C SER A 124 -9.71 7.27 -16.09
N ASP A 125 -10.06 8.52 -15.82
CA ASP A 125 -9.24 9.71 -16.10
C ASP A 125 -8.02 9.83 -15.16
N LYS A 126 -8.07 9.20 -13.97
CA LYS A 126 -7.00 9.22 -12.97
C LYS A 126 -6.04 8.05 -13.10
N VAL A 127 -6.46 6.94 -13.70
CA VAL A 127 -5.64 5.72 -13.82
C VAL A 127 -4.29 6.00 -14.46
N GLN A 128 -4.26 6.76 -15.55
CA GLN A 128 -3.00 7.11 -16.22
C GLN A 128 -2.02 7.80 -15.25
N GLU A 129 -2.50 8.75 -14.45
CA GLU A 129 -1.69 9.47 -13.45
C GLU A 129 -1.20 8.53 -12.32
N TRP A 130 -1.97 7.51 -11.99
CA TRP A 130 -1.59 6.51 -10.99
C TRP A 130 -0.51 5.56 -11.51
N GLU A 131 -0.60 5.16 -12.77
CA GLU A 131 0.36 4.30 -13.44
C GLU A 131 1.69 5.03 -13.72
N GLU A 132 1.63 6.33 -13.97
CA GLU A 132 2.79 7.17 -14.25
C GLU A 132 3.78 7.22 -13.08
N CYS A 133 5.05 7.05 -13.43
CA CYS A 133 6.20 7.20 -12.54
C CYS A 133 7.28 7.99 -13.28
N ALA A 134 8.19 8.65 -12.56
CA ALA A 134 9.20 9.51 -13.16
C ALA A 134 10.05 8.75 -14.19
N LYS A 135 10.53 9.43 -15.23
CA LYS A 135 11.39 8.82 -16.26
C LYS A 135 12.59 8.13 -15.57
N ASN A 136 12.83 6.88 -15.94
CA ASN A 136 13.86 5.98 -15.39
C ASN A 136 13.59 5.41 -13.97
N GLN A 137 12.39 5.57 -13.42
CA GLN A 137 11.98 4.87 -12.20
C GLN A 137 11.04 3.72 -12.51
N THR A 138 11.33 2.55 -11.92
CA THR A 138 10.48 1.35 -12.05
C THR A 138 9.30 1.41 -11.07
N ALA A 139 9.48 2.02 -9.90
CA ALA A 139 8.45 2.29 -8.89
C ALA A 139 8.66 3.68 -8.28
N CYS A 140 7.59 4.31 -7.79
CA CYS A 140 7.60 5.67 -7.21
C CYS A 140 7.14 5.68 -5.74
N PRO A 141 7.76 4.88 -4.83
CA PRO A 141 7.24 4.70 -3.49
C PRO A 141 7.19 5.98 -2.64
N ASP A 142 8.08 6.95 -2.87
CA ASP A 142 8.06 8.23 -2.14
C ASP A 142 6.81 9.07 -2.45
N LYS A 143 6.29 9.01 -3.70
CA LYS A 143 5.00 9.60 -4.08
C LYS A 143 3.88 8.91 -3.31
N TYR A 144 3.88 7.59 -3.27
CA TYR A 144 2.82 6.80 -2.63
C TYR A 144 2.78 7.04 -1.12
N GLY A 145 3.95 7.07 -0.48
CA GLY A 145 4.09 7.38 0.95
C GLY A 145 3.64 8.79 1.28
N SER A 146 3.96 9.78 0.44
CA SER A 146 3.52 11.17 0.60
C SER A 146 1.99 11.30 0.53
N GLU A 147 1.35 10.61 -0.41
CA GLU A 147 -0.12 10.54 -0.47
C GLU A 147 -0.73 9.84 0.76
N SER A 148 -0.08 8.78 1.25
CA SER A 148 -0.54 8.05 2.44
C SER A 148 -0.50 8.91 3.71
N ILE A 149 0.58 9.65 3.96
CA ILE A 149 0.63 10.56 5.12
C ILE A 149 -0.40 11.70 4.98
N THR A 150 -0.62 12.25 3.78
CA THR A 150 -1.71 13.21 3.56
C THR A 150 -3.07 12.61 3.90
N ALA A 151 -3.37 11.40 3.42
CA ALA A 151 -4.61 10.71 3.75
C ALA A 151 -4.73 10.39 5.25
N ALA A 152 -3.61 10.07 5.92
CA ALA A 152 -3.59 9.82 7.35
C ALA A 152 -3.98 11.08 8.13
N CYS A 153 -3.37 12.22 7.81
CA CYS A 153 -3.67 13.51 8.44
C CYS A 153 -5.10 13.98 8.16
N ASP A 154 -5.51 13.95 6.89
CA ASP A 154 -6.77 14.54 6.45
C ASP A 154 -7.99 13.66 6.74
N SER A 155 -7.79 12.36 6.93
CA SER A 155 -8.87 11.38 7.08
C SER A 155 -8.74 10.50 8.31
N ALA A 156 -7.59 9.82 8.50
CA ALA A 156 -7.43 8.81 9.56
C ALA A 156 -7.43 9.40 10.96
N TYR A 157 -6.50 10.33 11.23
CA TYR A 157 -6.39 10.99 12.53
C TYR A 157 -7.47 12.05 12.75
N LYS A 158 -8.02 12.62 11.67
CA LYS A 158 -8.93 13.77 11.75
C LYS A 158 -10.20 13.45 12.54
N GLY A 159 -10.35 14.14 13.68
CA GLY A 159 -11.51 14.00 14.56
C GLY A 159 -11.47 12.77 15.46
N VAL A 160 -10.34 12.07 15.54
CA VAL A 160 -10.14 10.92 16.44
C VAL A 160 -9.31 11.35 17.64
N THR A 161 -9.80 11.00 18.84
CA THR A 161 -9.05 11.07 20.09
C THR A 161 -9.05 9.69 20.76
N GLU A 162 -8.23 9.51 21.80
CA GLU A 162 -8.25 8.32 22.65
C GLU A 162 -9.68 7.99 23.12
N ASP A 163 -10.00 6.70 23.12
CA ASP A 163 -11.29 6.10 23.48
C ASP A 163 -12.50 6.52 22.62
N SER A 164 -12.28 7.21 21.49
CA SER A 164 -13.36 7.59 20.56
C SER A 164 -14.17 6.38 20.09
N THR A 165 -15.48 6.54 19.94
CA THR A 165 -16.33 5.54 19.29
C THR A 165 -16.52 5.89 17.82
N LEU A 166 -15.90 5.13 16.93
CA LEU A 166 -15.96 5.26 15.49
C LEU A 166 -17.09 4.36 14.96
N SER A 167 -18.07 4.96 14.29
CA SER A 167 -19.29 4.29 13.79
C SER A 167 -19.66 4.82 12.40
N ASP A 168 -20.96 4.86 12.04
CA ASP A 168 -21.45 5.16 10.69
C ASP A 168 -20.86 6.44 10.08
N GLU A 169 -20.76 7.54 10.85
CA GLU A 169 -20.21 8.81 10.35
C GLU A 169 -18.73 8.64 9.94
N TYR A 170 -17.93 7.99 10.77
CA TYR A 170 -16.52 7.74 10.48
C TYR A 170 -16.38 6.75 9.32
N PHE A 171 -17.15 5.66 9.35
CA PHE A 171 -17.17 4.65 8.29
C PHE A 171 -17.52 5.25 6.93
N GLY A 172 -18.67 5.91 6.82
CA GLY A 172 -19.17 6.43 5.54
C GLY A 172 -18.28 7.51 4.94
N SER A 173 -17.63 8.32 5.77
CA SER A 173 -16.71 9.36 5.30
C SER A 173 -15.31 8.85 4.95
N ARG A 174 -14.86 7.72 5.50
CA ARG A 174 -13.50 7.18 5.26
C ARG A 174 -13.47 6.01 4.27
N LEU A 175 -14.57 5.28 4.11
CA LEU A 175 -14.66 4.20 3.12
C LEU A 175 -14.27 4.65 1.69
N PRO A 176 -14.66 5.84 1.18
CA PRO A 176 -14.19 6.30 -0.13
C PRO A 176 -12.67 6.46 -0.23
N VAL A 177 -12.01 6.84 0.85
CA VAL A 177 -10.54 6.95 0.91
C VAL A 177 -9.91 5.56 0.88
N VAL A 178 -10.43 4.62 1.66
CA VAL A 178 -9.98 3.22 1.65
C VAL A 178 -10.12 2.62 0.24
N ASN A 179 -11.29 2.78 -0.40
CA ASN A 179 -11.53 2.29 -1.75
C ASN A 179 -10.54 2.87 -2.76
N LEU A 180 -10.26 4.17 -2.67
CA LEU A 180 -9.30 4.84 -3.53
C LEU A 180 -7.88 4.28 -3.33
N ARG A 181 -7.44 4.09 -2.07
CA ARG A 181 -6.10 3.56 -1.77
C ARG A 181 -5.92 2.11 -2.20
N LEU A 182 -6.94 1.27 -2.02
CA LEU A 182 -6.95 -0.11 -2.52
C LEU A 182 -6.82 -0.15 -4.06
N ALA A 183 -7.59 0.68 -4.76
CA ALA A 183 -7.53 0.77 -6.22
C ALA A 183 -6.16 1.28 -6.71
N GLN A 184 -5.62 2.32 -6.07
CA GLN A 184 -4.29 2.84 -6.38
C GLN A 184 -3.20 1.79 -6.17
N GLY A 185 -3.24 1.05 -5.06
CA GLY A 185 -2.31 -0.03 -4.76
C GLY A 185 -2.32 -1.11 -5.84
N GLY A 186 -3.51 -1.57 -6.26
CA GLY A 186 -3.67 -2.55 -7.34
C GLY A 186 -3.14 -2.06 -8.69
N VAL A 187 -3.55 -0.86 -9.12
CA VAL A 187 -3.10 -0.25 -10.39
C VAL A 187 -1.58 -0.06 -10.39
N ARG A 188 -1.00 0.46 -9.30
CA ARG A 188 0.45 0.71 -9.20
C ARG A 188 1.27 -0.56 -9.11
N LEU A 189 0.77 -1.60 -8.46
CA LEU A 189 1.40 -2.92 -8.47
C LEU A 189 1.45 -3.46 -9.90
N ALA A 190 0.32 -3.48 -10.60
CA ALA A 190 0.25 -3.95 -11.98
C ALA A 190 1.19 -3.17 -12.91
N ALA A 191 1.15 -1.83 -12.86
CA ALA A 191 2.02 -0.97 -13.66
C ALA A 191 3.52 -1.19 -13.34
N THR A 192 3.87 -1.40 -12.07
CA THR A 192 5.24 -1.67 -11.64
C THR A 192 5.72 -3.03 -12.16
N LEU A 193 4.92 -4.08 -12.01
CA LEU A 193 5.24 -5.42 -12.55
C LEU A 193 5.35 -5.39 -14.08
N ASN A 194 4.49 -4.64 -14.77
CA ASN A 194 4.57 -4.42 -16.21
C ASN A 194 5.88 -3.74 -16.62
N ARG A 195 6.37 -2.75 -15.85
CA ARG A 195 7.68 -2.13 -16.09
C ARG A 195 8.84 -3.10 -15.84
N ILE A 196 8.76 -3.92 -14.80
CA ILE A 196 9.79 -4.92 -14.46
C ILE A 196 9.90 -5.98 -15.58
N PHE A 197 8.78 -6.62 -15.91
CA PHE A 197 8.78 -7.79 -16.79
C PHE A 197 8.57 -7.43 -18.27
N GLY A 198 8.03 -6.26 -18.59
CA GLY A 198 7.87 -5.77 -19.95
C GLY A 198 9.19 -5.45 -20.65
N GLN A 199 10.23 -5.10 -19.89
CA GLN A 199 11.59 -4.88 -20.41
C GLN A 199 12.24 -6.15 -20.98
N SER A 200 11.78 -7.35 -20.56
CA SER A 200 12.33 -8.63 -21.02
C SER A 200 11.93 -9.03 -22.46
N LYS A 201 11.06 -8.25 -23.11
CA LYS A 201 10.53 -8.52 -24.46
C LYS A 201 11.06 -7.57 -25.55
N ALA A 202 12.05 -6.72 -25.24
CA ALA A 202 12.67 -5.79 -26.20
C ALA A 202 14.04 -6.31 -26.68
#